data_AF-A0A2V6AM32-F1
#
_entry.id   AF-A0A2V6AM32-F1
#
_cell.length_a   1.000
_cell.length_b   1.000
_cell.length_c   1.000
_cell.angle_alpha   90.00
_cell.angle_beta   90.00
_cell.angle_gamma   90.00
#
_symmetry.space_group_name_H-M   'P 1'
#
loop_
_entity.id
_entity.type
_entity.pdbx_description
1 polymer ?
#
loop_
_entity_poly.entity_id
_entity_poly.type
_entity_poly.pdbx_seq_one_letter_code
_entity_poly.pdbx_strand_id
1 'polypeptide(L)' 'MSREVVPIRQIAQSIYLIRGQRVMLSQDLAILYGVAVKVLNQAVKRNAVRF' A
#
# COMPACT_ATOMS: atom_id res chain seq x y z
N MET A 1 -18.50 14.79 1.02
CA MET A 1 -17.99 13.42 0.79
C MET A 1 -17.00 13.09 1.89
N SER A 2 -17.46 12.41 2.94
CA SER A 2 -16.64 12.06 4.09
C SER A 2 -15.49 11.15 3.64
N ARG A 3 -14.26 11.55 3.92
CA ARG A 3 -13.05 10.77 3.62
C ARG A 3 -13.00 9.62 4.61
N GLU A 4 -13.60 8.48 4.27
CA GLU A 4 -13.54 7.31 5.13
C GLU A 4 -12.08 6.87 5.27
N VAL A 5 -11.59 6.91 6.51
CA VAL A 5 -10.26 6.44 6.87
C VAL A 5 -10.31 4.92 6.83
N VAL A 6 -9.37 4.31 6.10
CA VAL A 6 -9.28 2.84 6.00
C VAL A 6 -9.17 2.23 7.41
N PRO A 7 -9.99 1.23 7.76
CA PRO A 7 -9.95 0.64 9.09
C PRO A 7 -8.59 0.03 9.42
N ILE A 8 -8.08 0.28 10.64
CA ILE A 8 -6.79 -0.24 11.11
C ILE A 8 -6.67 -1.76 10.97
N ARG A 9 -7.77 -2.50 11.19
CA ARG A 9 -7.80 -3.96 11.05
C ARG A 9 -7.44 -4.40 9.63
N GLN A 10 -7.93 -3.69 8.62
CA GLN A 10 -7.65 -4.00 7.23
C GLN A 10 -6.17 -3.76 6.90
N ILE A 11 -5.60 -2.66 7.39
CA ILE A 11 -4.17 -2.36 7.24
C ILE A 11 -3.32 -3.45 7.91
N ALA A 12 -3.68 -3.87 9.12
CA ALA A 12 -2.93 -4.88 9.86
C ALA A 12 -2.92 -6.25 9.17
N GLN A 13 -4.02 -6.64 8.52
CA GLN A 13 -4.13 -7.89 7.76
C GLN A 13 -3.25 -7.91 6.51
N SER A 14 -2.94 -6.74 5.95
CA SER A 14 -2.07 -6.58 4.77
C SER A 14 -0.58 -6.48 5.10
N ILE A 15 -0.18 -6.62 6.38
CA ILE A 15 1.23 -6.59 6.80
C ILE A 15 1.73 -8.01 7.02
N TYR A 16 2.75 -8.41 6.26
CA TYR A 16 3.40 -9.71 6.32
C TYR A 16 4.75 -9.61 7.04
N LEU A 17 5.17 -10.71 7.66
CA LEU A 17 6.52 -10.86 8.20
C LEU A 17 7.38 -11.67 7.23
N ILE A 18 8.24 -11.01 6.47
CA ILE A 18 9.11 -11.64 5.47
C ILE A 18 10.55 -11.39 5.88
N ARG A 19 11.30 -12.48 6.13
CA ARG A 19 12.71 -12.42 6.57
C ARG A 19 12.92 -11.51 7.79
N GLY A 20 11.99 -11.57 8.74
CA GLY A 20 12.01 -10.74 9.97
C GLY A 20 11.60 -9.28 9.77
N GLN A 21 11.17 -8.88 8.56
CA GLN A 21 10.75 -7.53 8.25
C GLN A 21 9.25 -7.44 8.03
N ARG A 22 8.63 -6.35 8.48
CA ARG A 22 7.23 -6.04 8.21
C ARG A 22 7.11 -5.46 6.81
N VAL A 23 6.40 -6.16 5.92
CA VAL A 23 6.27 -5.81 4.51
C VAL A 23 4.79 -5.74 4.15
N MET A 24 4.40 -4.75 3.34
CA MET A 24 3.10 -4.74 2.67
C MET A 24 3.34 -4.92 1.18
N LEU A 25 2.60 -5.84 0.56
CA LEU A 25 2.74 -6.10 -0.87
C LEU A 25 2.12 -4.96 -1.69
N SER A 26 2.67 -4.69 -2.87
CA SER A 26 2.17 -3.63 -3.75
C SER A 26 0.72 -3.85 -4.19
N GLN A 27 0.25 -5.10 -4.26
CA GLN A 27 -1.15 -5.41 -4.52
C GLN A 27 -2.06 -4.96 -3.38
N ASP A 28 -1.72 -5.30 -2.14
CA ASP A 28 -2.49 -4.88 -0.97
C ASP A 28 -2.47 -3.35 -0.81
N LEU A 29 -1.30 -2.73 -1.01
CA LEU A 29 -1.16 -1.28 -0.97
C LEU A 29 -2.05 -0.62 -2.04
N ALA A 30 -2.07 -1.15 -3.26
CA ALA A 30 -2.90 -0.63 -4.34
C ALA A 30 -4.41 -0.73 -4.04
N ILE A 31 -4.85 -1.82 -3.39
CA ILE A 31 -6.24 -1.98 -2.92
C ILE A 31 -6.59 -0.90 -1.88
N LEU A 32 -5.71 -0.66 -0.90
CA LEU A 32 -5.94 0.36 0.13
C LEU A 32 -6.04 1.78 -0.46
N TYR A 33 -5.28 2.06 -1.51
CA TYR A 33 -5.34 3.34 -2.23
C TYR A 33 -6.42 3.40 -3.32
N GLY A 34 -7.12 2.31 -3.60
CA GLY A 34 -8.14 2.25 -4.65
C GLY A 34 -7.59 2.47 -6.08
N VAL A 35 -6.32 2.09 -6.32
CA VAL A 35 -5.65 2.26 -7.62
C VAL A 35 -5.17 0.92 -8.18
N ALA A 36 -4.90 0.86 -9.48
CA ALA A 36 -4.25 -0.30 -10.06
C ALA A 36 -2.77 -0.38 -9.64
N VAL A 37 -2.25 -1.59 -9.46
CA VAL A 37 -0.83 -1.85 -9.09
C VAL A 37 0.15 -1.16 -10.06
N LYS A 38 -0.17 -1.14 -11.35
CA LYS A 38 0.65 -0.45 -12.38
C LYS A 38 0.75 1.05 -12.09
N VAL A 39 -0.34 1.69 -11.68
CA VAL A 39 -0.38 3.13 -11.36
C VAL A 39 0.44 3.42 -10.11
N LEU A 40 0.32 2.58 -9.08
CA LEU A 40 1.14 2.67 -7.88
C LEU A 40 2.64 2.56 -8.21
N ASN A 41 3.03 1.53 -8.96
CA ASN A 41 4.42 1.34 -9.37
C ASN A 41 4.96 2.50 -10.22
N GLN A 42 4.12 3.08 -11.08
CA GLN A 42 4.48 4.27 -11.85
C GLN A 42 4.72 5.48 -10.95
N ALA A 43 3.88 5.69 -9.93
CA ALA A 43 4.04 6.77 -8.97
C ALA A 43 5.33 6.64 -8.14
N VAL A 44 5.66 5.42 -7.69
CA VAL A 44 6.90 5.11 -6.97
C VAL A 44 8.12 5.40 -7.85
N LYS A 45 8.14 4.85 -9.08
CA LYS A 45 9.27 5.05 -10.01
C LYS A 45 9.51 6.53 -10.34
N ARG A 46 8.45 7.33 -10.49
CA ARG A 46 8.55 8.77 -10.76
C ARG A 46 9.00 9.60 -9.56
N ASN A 47 8.86 9.07 -8.35
CA ASN A 47 9.14 9.78 -7.10
C ASN A 47 10.05 8.94 -6.19
N ALA A 48 11.10 8.34 -6.74
CA ALA A 48 12.00 7.43 -6.01
C ALA A 48 12.77 8.09 -4.85
N VAL A 49 12.83 9.41 -4.77
CA VAL A 49 13.40 10.12 -3.61
C VAL A 49 12.44 10.11 -2.41
N ARG A 50 11.13 10.03 -2.68
CA ARG A 50 10.07 10.06 -1.65
C ARG A 50 9.71 8.66 -1.14
N PHE A 51 9.85 7.66 -2.00
CA PHE A 51 9.44 6.27 -1.78
C PHE A 51 10.66 5.37 -1.68
#